data_AF-A0A3D0J6G6-F1
#
_entry.id   AF-A0A3D0J6G6-F1
#
_cell.length_a   1.000
_cell.length_b   1.000
_cell.length_c   1.000
_cell.angle_alpha   90.00
_cell.angle_beta   90.00
_cell.angle_gamma   90.00
#
_symmetry.space_group_name_H-M   'P 1'
#
loop_
_entity.id
_entity.type
_entity.pdbx_description
1 polymer ?
#
loop_
_entity_poly.entity_id
_entity_poly.type
_entity_poly.pdbx_seq_one_letter_code
_entity_poly.pdbx_strand_id
1 'polypeptide(L)'
;MRVCLVYFSQTGNTQKIAQAIQEQMAEAAGDCAMLRLEEADPAIFSNYDLVGCGLPAFYFREPINVNHFFNDMPGQGTAGRPKPFFFFVTHGGTPGDVYSRIDRLAASRGLETLGFFQCLGVDTYPPFADRKPLTAQGHPDQKDLFQARTFAKDIIHRAGVYLDRGELKRPKIPGNWISRTVAGLFSERKIRLRMRQHLLPAKKIRQNKCTLCGLCLESCPQGIISLNPYPVIDQSNCIACYHCQRICPAGAIECDWRIFKLMTGEYFRPGKKGTSLD
;
A
#
# COMPACT_ATOMS: atom_id res chain seq x y z
N MET A 1 -19.15 -14.50 -13.30
CA MET A 1 -18.89 -13.47 -12.25
C MET A 1 -17.78 -12.59 -12.77
N ARG A 2 -18.00 -11.28 -12.90
CA ARG A 2 -16.99 -10.32 -13.35
C ARG A 2 -16.15 -9.88 -12.16
N VAL A 3 -14.82 -9.96 -12.29
CA VAL A 3 -13.87 -9.65 -11.23
C VAL A 3 -13.02 -8.44 -11.61
N CYS A 4 -12.82 -7.51 -10.68
CA CYS A 4 -11.90 -6.39 -10.84
C CYS A 4 -10.94 -6.30 -9.66
N LEU A 5 -9.64 -6.27 -9.94
CA LEU A 5 -8.58 -6.06 -8.98
C LEU A 5 -7.90 -4.70 -9.23
N VAL A 6 -8.02 -3.78 -8.28
CA VAL A 6 -7.21 -2.55 -8.28
C VAL A 6 -6.04 -2.73 -7.32
N TYR A 7 -4.83 -2.31 -7.71
CA TYR A 7 -3.68 -2.39 -6.81
C TYR A 7 -2.80 -1.15 -6.87
N PHE A 8 -2.18 -0.80 -5.74
CA PHE A 8 -1.11 0.17 -5.68
C PHE A 8 0.21 -0.54 -5.42
N SER A 9 1.27 -0.25 -6.18
CA SER A 9 2.60 -0.78 -5.92
C SER A 9 3.71 0.20 -6.26
N GLN A 10 4.59 0.43 -5.30
CA GLN A 10 5.73 1.34 -5.47
C GLN A 10 7.04 0.64 -5.83
N THR A 11 7.26 -0.56 -5.31
CA THR A 11 8.53 -1.30 -5.46
C THR A 11 8.35 -2.60 -6.22
N GLY A 12 7.14 -2.86 -6.74
CA GLY A 12 6.79 -4.08 -7.46
C GLY A 12 6.37 -5.26 -6.56
N ASN A 13 6.57 -5.19 -5.23
CA ASN A 13 6.16 -6.28 -4.33
C ASN A 13 4.66 -6.60 -4.45
N THR A 14 3.82 -5.58 -4.27
CA THR A 14 2.37 -5.71 -4.38
C THR A 14 1.92 -6.07 -5.80
N GLN A 15 2.61 -5.55 -6.82
CA GLN A 15 2.33 -5.86 -8.22
C GLN A 15 2.54 -7.34 -8.53
N LYS A 16 3.63 -7.95 -8.04
CA LYS A 16 3.90 -9.38 -8.21
C LYS A 16 2.78 -10.24 -7.62
N ILE A 17 2.29 -9.88 -6.42
CA ILE A 17 1.16 -10.57 -5.80
C ILE A 17 -0.14 -10.32 -6.58
N ALA A 18 -0.37 -9.09 -7.04
CA ALA A 18 -1.54 -8.74 -7.84
C ALA A 18 -1.62 -9.57 -9.13
N GLN A 19 -0.49 -9.72 -9.84
CA GLN A 19 -0.37 -10.53 -11.04
C GLN A 19 -0.72 -12.00 -10.76
N ALA A 20 -0.13 -12.61 -9.74
CA ALA A 20 -0.42 -14.00 -9.39
C ALA A 20 -1.89 -14.22 -9.02
N ILE A 21 -2.50 -13.27 -8.30
CA ILE A 21 -3.93 -13.33 -7.96
C ILE A 21 -4.79 -13.17 -9.23
N GLN A 22 -4.48 -12.18 -10.07
CA GLN A 22 -5.23 -11.89 -11.29
C GLN A 22 -5.21 -13.09 -12.25
N GLU A 23 -4.04 -13.68 -12.50
CA GLU A 23 -3.87 -14.87 -13.35
C GLU A 23 -4.81 -15.99 -12.90
N GLN A 24 -4.79 -16.30 -11.59
CA GLN A 24 -5.61 -17.38 -11.04
C GLN A 24 -7.11 -17.05 -11.05
N MET A 25 -7.49 -15.79 -10.83
CA MET A 25 -8.88 -15.36 -10.90
C MET A 25 -9.41 -15.39 -12.32
N ALA A 26 -8.61 -14.97 -13.31
CA ALA A 26 -8.97 -15.05 -14.72
C ALA A 26 -9.18 -16.52 -15.15
N GLU A 27 -8.29 -17.43 -14.73
CA GLU A 27 -8.47 -18.87 -14.97
C GLU A 27 -9.76 -19.42 -14.34
N ALA A 28 -10.05 -19.06 -13.08
CA ALA A 28 -11.18 -19.62 -12.34
C ALA A 28 -12.54 -18.97 -12.67
N ALA A 29 -12.57 -17.70 -13.05
CA ALA A 29 -13.79 -16.92 -13.30
C ALA A 29 -14.03 -16.59 -14.78
N GLY A 30 -13.07 -16.91 -15.66
CA GLY A 30 -13.08 -16.62 -17.10
C GLY A 30 -12.48 -15.26 -17.45
N ASP A 31 -12.65 -14.24 -16.59
CA ASP A 31 -12.07 -12.91 -16.77
C ASP A 31 -11.83 -12.23 -15.41
N CYS A 32 -10.74 -11.46 -15.32
CA CYS A 32 -10.39 -10.65 -14.17
C CYS A 32 -9.65 -9.40 -14.65
N ALA A 33 -10.35 -8.25 -14.62
CA ALA A 33 -9.74 -6.97 -14.92
C ALA A 33 -8.75 -6.60 -13.82
N MET A 34 -7.59 -6.05 -14.19
CA MET A 34 -6.62 -5.55 -13.23
C MET A 34 -6.10 -4.18 -13.64
N LEU A 35 -6.19 -3.23 -12.71
CA LEU A 35 -5.75 -1.85 -12.92
C LEU A 35 -4.80 -1.41 -11.81
N ARG A 36 -3.84 -0.57 -12.18
CA ARG A 36 -3.11 0.22 -11.20
C ARG A 36 -4.07 1.23 -10.58
N LEU A 37 -3.92 1.49 -9.29
CA LEU A 37 -4.75 2.45 -8.56
C LEU A 37 -4.65 3.85 -9.18
N GLU A 38 -3.46 4.21 -9.66
CA GLU A 38 -3.19 5.49 -10.31
C GLU A 38 -3.94 5.66 -11.65
N GLU A 39 -4.39 4.57 -12.25
CA GLU A 39 -5.10 4.52 -13.55
C GLU A 39 -6.59 4.23 -13.40
N ALA A 40 -7.05 3.94 -12.17
CA ALA A 40 -8.40 3.47 -11.91
C ALA A 40 -9.32 4.62 -11.46
N ASP A 41 -10.45 4.79 -12.13
CA ASP A 41 -11.57 5.58 -11.62
C ASP A 41 -12.17 4.85 -10.39
N PRO A 42 -12.36 5.51 -9.23
CA PRO A 42 -13.01 4.90 -8.06
C PRO A 42 -14.38 4.27 -8.34
N ALA A 43 -15.12 4.73 -9.35
CA ALA A 43 -16.39 4.16 -9.77
C ALA A 43 -16.24 2.82 -10.52
N ILE A 44 -15.03 2.39 -10.89
CA ILE A 44 -14.78 1.16 -11.67
C ILE A 44 -15.43 -0.07 -11.04
N PHE A 45 -15.39 -0.16 -9.70
CA PHE A 45 -15.94 -1.29 -8.95
C PHE A 45 -17.44 -1.49 -9.17
N SER A 46 -18.19 -0.43 -9.51
CA SER A 46 -19.64 -0.52 -9.78
C SER A 46 -19.97 -1.49 -10.90
N ASN A 47 -19.04 -1.71 -11.83
CA ASN A 47 -19.21 -2.57 -13.00
C ASN A 47 -18.87 -4.04 -12.77
N TYR A 48 -18.50 -4.44 -11.54
CA TYR A 48 -18.03 -5.79 -11.23
C TYR A 48 -18.78 -6.39 -10.06
N ASP A 49 -18.82 -7.73 -10.04
CA ASP A 49 -19.53 -8.52 -9.04
C ASP A 49 -18.64 -8.77 -7.81
N LEU A 50 -17.36 -9.06 -8.05
CA LEU A 50 -16.32 -9.24 -7.03
C LEU A 50 -15.20 -8.23 -7.26
N VAL A 51 -14.80 -7.54 -6.20
CA VAL A 51 -13.77 -6.50 -6.28
C VAL A 51 -12.62 -6.72 -5.30
N GLY A 52 -11.41 -6.39 -5.73
CA GLY A 52 -10.18 -6.61 -4.98
C GLY A 52 -9.35 -5.34 -4.83
N CYS A 53 -8.68 -5.17 -3.68
CA CYS A 53 -7.68 -4.11 -3.49
C CYS A 53 -6.32 -4.64 -3.00
N GLY A 54 -5.25 -4.39 -3.76
CA GLY A 54 -3.87 -4.66 -3.37
C GLY A 54 -3.13 -3.42 -2.90
N LEU A 55 -2.39 -3.47 -1.79
CA LEU A 55 -1.62 -2.34 -1.29
C LEU A 55 -0.37 -2.72 -0.49
N PRO A 56 0.68 -1.87 -0.45
CA PRO A 56 1.73 -1.98 0.55
C PRO A 56 1.28 -1.38 1.90
N ALA A 57 1.87 -1.83 3.00
CA ALA A 57 1.75 -1.16 4.30
C ALA A 57 2.73 0.01 4.39
N PHE A 58 2.22 1.24 4.55
CA PHE A 58 3.02 2.45 4.78
C PHE A 58 2.78 2.97 6.20
N TYR A 59 3.83 3.01 7.03
CA TYR A 59 3.75 3.48 8.42
C TYR A 59 2.64 2.78 9.22
N PHE A 60 2.60 1.45 9.16
CA PHE A 60 1.60 0.61 9.85
C PHE A 60 0.15 0.86 9.40
N ARG A 61 -0.05 1.49 8.22
CA ARG A 61 -1.34 1.92 7.68
C ARG A 61 -1.41 1.83 6.15
N GLU A 62 -2.61 2.03 5.62
CA GLU A 62 -2.85 2.20 4.20
C GLU A 62 -2.16 3.47 3.65
N PRO A 63 -1.62 3.41 2.42
CA PRO A 63 -1.17 4.59 1.69
C PRO A 63 -2.31 5.61 1.52
N ILE A 64 -1.97 6.90 1.53
CA ILE A 64 -2.97 7.99 1.48
C ILE A 64 -3.79 7.94 0.18
N ASN A 65 -3.15 7.60 -0.94
CA ASN A 65 -3.84 7.43 -2.22
C ASN A 65 -4.84 6.26 -2.21
N VAL A 66 -4.54 5.16 -1.52
CA VAL A 66 -5.51 4.09 -1.28
C VAL A 66 -6.68 4.59 -0.43
N ASN A 67 -6.40 5.37 0.63
CA ASN A 67 -7.46 5.96 1.44
C ASN A 67 -8.37 6.90 0.63
N HIS A 68 -7.80 7.73 -0.25
CA HIS A 68 -8.57 8.60 -1.14
C HIS A 68 -9.41 7.78 -2.13
N PHE A 69 -8.83 6.76 -2.76
CA PHE A 69 -9.57 5.86 -3.65
C PHE A 69 -10.85 5.30 -3.02
N PHE A 70 -10.78 4.76 -1.79
CA PHE A 70 -11.98 4.32 -1.07
C PHE A 70 -12.91 5.49 -0.70
N ASN A 71 -12.36 6.66 -0.35
CA ASN A 71 -13.16 7.81 0.07
C ASN A 71 -13.92 8.51 -1.09
N ASP A 72 -13.42 8.37 -2.30
CA ASP A 72 -14.00 8.99 -3.49
C ASP A 72 -14.89 8.00 -4.27
N MET A 73 -14.83 6.71 -3.91
CA MET A 73 -15.64 5.64 -4.51
C MET A 73 -17.15 5.80 -4.22
N PRO A 74 -18.03 5.69 -5.23
CA PRO A 74 -19.47 5.66 -4.99
C PRO A 74 -19.86 4.41 -4.19
N GLY A 75 -20.95 4.47 -3.42
CA GLY A 75 -21.44 3.32 -2.67
C GLY A 75 -21.66 2.09 -3.57
N GLN A 76 -21.13 0.94 -3.16
CA GLN A 76 -21.05 -0.27 -3.97
C GLN A 76 -22.17 -1.29 -3.71
N GLY A 77 -23.02 -1.04 -2.71
CA GLY A 77 -24.13 -1.92 -2.37
C GLY A 77 -25.21 -1.92 -3.47
N THR A 78 -25.67 -3.10 -3.87
CA THR A 78 -26.77 -3.28 -4.82
C THR A 78 -27.88 -4.08 -4.17
N ALA A 79 -29.14 -3.63 -4.29
CA ALA A 79 -30.31 -4.34 -3.77
C ALA A 79 -30.24 -4.71 -2.27
N GLY A 80 -29.73 -3.80 -1.44
CA GLY A 80 -29.68 -3.98 0.01
C GLY A 80 -28.59 -4.92 0.53
N ARG A 81 -27.74 -5.48 -0.35
CA ARG A 81 -26.60 -6.31 0.04
C ARG A 81 -25.26 -5.64 -0.28
N PRO A 82 -24.26 -5.69 0.63
CA PRO A 82 -22.90 -5.31 0.31
C PRO A 82 -22.31 -6.12 -0.86
N LYS A 83 -21.41 -5.52 -1.62
CA LYS A 83 -20.69 -6.19 -2.71
C LYS A 83 -19.48 -6.97 -2.18
N PRO A 84 -19.25 -8.22 -2.60
CA PRO A 84 -18.14 -9.01 -2.08
C PRO A 84 -16.79 -8.40 -2.47
N PHE A 85 -15.89 -8.38 -1.49
CA PHE A 85 -14.61 -7.73 -1.56
C PHE A 85 -13.50 -8.60 -0.97
N PHE A 86 -12.29 -8.45 -1.49
CA PHE A 86 -11.09 -9.02 -0.88
C PHE A 86 -9.93 -8.01 -0.97
N PHE A 87 -8.90 -8.21 -0.16
CA PHE A 87 -7.72 -7.36 -0.25
C PHE A 87 -6.44 -8.12 0.08
N PHE A 88 -5.29 -7.54 -0.28
CA PHE A 88 -4.01 -8.10 0.11
C PHE A 88 -2.99 -7.03 0.43
N VAL A 89 -2.14 -7.33 1.40
CA VAL A 89 -1.16 -6.38 1.93
C VAL A 89 0.24 -6.94 1.83
N THR A 90 1.14 -6.19 1.19
CA THR A 90 2.58 -6.49 1.24
C THR A 90 3.28 -5.63 2.29
N HIS A 91 4.19 -6.19 3.08
CA HIS A 91 4.89 -5.46 4.14
C HIS A 91 6.31 -5.97 4.39
N GLY A 92 7.19 -5.09 4.87
CA GLY A 92 8.57 -5.44 5.24
C GLY A 92 8.72 -6.07 6.62
N GLY A 93 7.66 -6.17 7.42
CA GLY A 93 7.74 -6.62 8.81
C GLY A 93 6.38 -6.64 9.50
N THR A 94 6.14 -5.78 10.48
CA THR A 94 4.83 -5.68 11.13
C THR A 94 3.90 -4.76 10.33
N PRO A 95 2.79 -5.27 9.77
CA PRO A 95 1.86 -4.48 8.95
C PRO A 95 1.00 -3.50 9.77
N GLY A 96 0.91 -3.68 11.09
CA GLY A 96 0.17 -2.77 11.97
C GLY A 96 -1.35 -2.85 11.80
N ASP A 97 -2.02 -1.70 11.73
CA ASP A 97 -3.49 -1.61 11.71
C ASP A 97 -4.07 -1.60 10.28
N VAL A 98 -3.25 -1.83 9.24
CA VAL A 98 -3.68 -1.76 7.82
C VAL A 98 -4.92 -2.61 7.57
N TYR A 99 -4.95 -3.84 8.11
CA TYR A 99 -6.03 -4.80 7.86
C TYR A 99 -7.40 -4.28 8.34
N SER A 100 -7.49 -3.86 9.61
CA SER A 100 -8.74 -3.34 10.18
C SER A 100 -9.17 -2.03 9.53
N ARG A 101 -8.22 -1.27 8.98
CA ARG A 101 -8.51 0.00 8.31
C ARG A 101 -9.07 -0.20 6.92
N ILE A 102 -8.49 -1.10 6.13
CA ILE A 102 -9.03 -1.46 4.82
C ILE A 102 -10.41 -2.10 4.97
N ASP A 103 -10.59 -3.03 5.92
CA ASP A 103 -11.90 -3.63 6.20
C ASP A 103 -12.97 -2.56 6.52
N ARG A 104 -12.64 -1.54 7.33
CA ARG A 104 -13.55 -0.44 7.65
C ARG A 104 -13.83 0.50 6.48
N LEU A 105 -12.81 0.83 5.69
CA LEU A 105 -12.95 1.68 4.50
C LEU A 105 -13.80 0.98 3.43
N ALA A 106 -13.62 -0.33 3.27
CA ALA A 106 -14.44 -1.15 2.39
C ALA A 106 -15.89 -1.20 2.90
N ALA A 107 -16.10 -1.54 4.18
CA ALA A 107 -17.42 -1.61 4.78
C ALA A 107 -18.20 -0.29 4.68
N SER A 108 -17.53 0.86 4.89
CA SER A 108 -18.18 2.18 4.78
C SER A 108 -18.61 2.53 3.35
N ARG A 109 -18.16 1.77 2.35
CA ARG A 109 -18.54 1.88 0.94
C ARG A 109 -19.50 0.80 0.48
N GLY A 110 -20.04 -0.01 1.40
CA GLY A 110 -20.94 -1.10 1.06
C GLY A 110 -20.22 -2.30 0.42
N LEU A 111 -18.96 -2.52 0.79
CA LEU A 111 -18.19 -3.71 0.44
C LEU A 111 -18.12 -4.66 1.63
N GLU A 112 -18.24 -5.96 1.38
CA GLU A 112 -18.12 -7.00 2.40
C GLU A 112 -16.86 -7.84 2.19
N THR A 113 -15.97 -7.84 3.19
CA THR A 113 -14.71 -8.55 3.12
C THR A 113 -14.92 -10.06 3.23
N LEU A 114 -14.74 -10.76 2.11
CA LEU A 114 -14.67 -12.21 2.07
C LEU A 114 -13.31 -12.69 2.57
N GLY A 115 -12.20 -12.06 2.21
CA GLY A 115 -10.91 -12.51 2.71
C GLY A 115 -9.80 -11.52 2.51
N PHE A 116 -8.67 -11.82 3.15
CA PHE A 116 -7.45 -11.05 2.95
C PHE A 116 -6.23 -11.96 2.86
N PHE A 117 -5.22 -11.50 2.14
CA PHE A 117 -3.92 -12.15 2.05
C PHE A 117 -2.81 -11.20 2.53
N GLN A 118 -1.75 -11.76 3.10
CA GLN A 118 -0.60 -10.99 3.55
C GLN A 118 0.67 -11.63 2.98
N CYS A 119 1.64 -10.79 2.61
CA CYS A 119 2.88 -11.25 2.05
C CYS A 119 4.04 -10.36 2.48
N LEU A 120 5.17 -11.00 2.81
CA LEU A 120 6.41 -10.26 3.00
C LEU A 120 6.87 -9.68 1.67
N GLY A 121 7.43 -8.48 1.70
CA GLY A 121 8.03 -7.87 0.53
C GLY A 121 9.31 -7.15 0.92
N VAL A 122 10.33 -7.25 0.07
CA VAL A 122 11.62 -6.61 0.32
C VAL A 122 11.43 -5.14 0.66
N ASP A 123 11.92 -4.75 1.84
CA ASP A 123 11.81 -3.40 2.36
C ASP A 123 12.95 -2.55 1.81
N THR A 124 12.59 -1.58 0.97
CA THR A 124 13.51 -0.60 0.40
C THR A 124 13.19 0.82 0.87
N TYR A 125 12.42 0.94 1.96
CA TYR A 125 12.11 2.22 2.56
C TYR A 125 13.42 2.88 3.05
N PRO A 126 13.70 4.15 2.70
CA PRO A 126 15.04 4.74 2.88
C PRO A 126 15.71 4.60 4.26
N PRO A 127 15.01 4.73 5.41
CA PRO A 127 15.67 4.52 6.71
C PRO A 127 16.09 3.06 6.97
N PHE A 128 15.65 2.10 6.17
CA PHE A 128 16.00 0.68 6.28
C PHE A 128 16.75 0.16 5.05
N ALA A 129 16.93 0.99 4.02
CA ALA A 129 17.53 0.61 2.75
C ALA A 129 19.04 0.35 2.83
N ASP A 130 19.70 0.73 3.93
CA ASP A 130 21.11 0.42 4.22
C ASP A 130 21.32 -0.94 4.92
N ARG A 131 20.25 -1.69 5.20
CA ARG A 131 20.36 -3.01 5.84
C ARG A 131 21.02 -4.03 4.89
N LYS A 132 21.83 -4.91 5.45
CA LYS A 132 22.48 -6.03 4.76
C LYS A 132 22.29 -7.32 5.57
N PRO A 133 21.49 -8.30 5.10
CA PRO A 133 20.58 -8.21 3.95
C PRO A 133 19.44 -7.20 4.20
N LEU A 134 18.73 -6.78 3.14
CA LEU A 134 17.50 -6.02 3.30
C LEU A 134 16.46 -6.84 4.06
N THR A 135 15.51 -6.15 4.67
CA THR A 135 14.42 -6.83 5.39
C THR A 135 13.48 -7.49 4.41
N ALA A 136 13.10 -8.75 4.70
CA ALA A 136 12.34 -9.59 3.77
C ALA A 136 12.99 -9.71 2.38
N GLN A 137 14.32 -9.63 2.31
CA GLN A 137 15.07 -9.89 1.07
C GLN A 137 14.69 -11.26 0.51
N GLY A 138 14.38 -11.30 -0.80
CA GLY A 138 13.95 -12.52 -1.49
C GLY A 138 12.43 -12.66 -1.61
N HIS A 139 11.64 -11.93 -0.82
CA HIS A 139 10.19 -11.95 -0.90
C HIS A 139 9.62 -10.77 -1.73
N PRO A 140 8.49 -10.94 -2.45
CA PRO A 140 7.73 -12.18 -2.61
C PRO A 140 8.47 -13.24 -3.44
N ASP A 141 8.45 -14.48 -2.96
CA ASP A 141 9.06 -15.66 -3.59
C ASP A 141 8.03 -16.60 -4.23
N GLN A 142 8.46 -17.75 -4.75
CA GLN A 142 7.54 -18.71 -5.39
C GLN A 142 6.50 -19.31 -4.45
N LYS A 143 6.83 -19.47 -3.16
CA LYS A 143 5.89 -19.96 -2.15
C LYS A 143 4.84 -18.89 -1.86
N ASP A 144 5.24 -17.62 -1.75
CA ASP A 144 4.31 -16.50 -1.60
C ASP A 144 3.34 -16.43 -2.78
N LEU A 145 3.84 -16.57 -4.01
CA LEU A 145 3.02 -16.55 -5.22
C LEU A 145 2.06 -17.75 -5.29
N PHE A 146 2.51 -18.94 -4.90
CA PHE A 146 1.65 -20.12 -4.80
C PHE A 146 0.52 -19.92 -3.79
N GLN A 147 0.82 -19.35 -2.63
CA GLN A 147 -0.18 -19.05 -1.60
C GLN A 147 -1.17 -17.97 -2.08
N ALA A 148 -0.70 -16.96 -2.80
CA ALA A 148 -1.53 -15.92 -3.40
C ALA A 148 -2.53 -16.50 -4.41
N ARG A 149 -2.10 -17.45 -5.27
CA ARG A 149 -2.98 -18.19 -6.19
C ARG A 149 -4.00 -19.04 -5.44
N THR A 150 -3.55 -19.79 -4.43
CA THR A 150 -4.45 -20.61 -3.60
C THR A 150 -5.53 -19.74 -2.93
N PHE A 151 -5.14 -18.59 -2.39
CA PHE A 151 -6.06 -17.59 -1.85
C PHE A 151 -7.05 -17.08 -2.91
N ALA A 152 -6.57 -16.73 -4.11
CA ALA A 152 -7.43 -16.25 -5.19
C ALA A 152 -8.53 -17.27 -5.55
N LYS A 153 -8.17 -18.56 -5.65
CA LYS A 153 -9.12 -19.64 -5.92
C LYS A 153 -10.18 -19.79 -4.83
N ASP A 154 -9.78 -19.71 -3.55
CA ASP A 154 -10.71 -19.70 -2.41
C ASP A 154 -11.69 -18.51 -2.47
N ILE A 155 -11.19 -17.31 -2.80
CA ILE A 155 -12.03 -16.11 -2.89
C ILE A 155 -13.07 -16.22 -4.00
N ILE A 156 -12.72 -16.78 -5.17
CA ILE A 156 -13.70 -17.01 -6.24
C ILE A 156 -14.81 -17.94 -5.78
N HIS A 157 -14.46 -19.05 -5.13
CA HIS A 157 -15.45 -19.99 -4.59
C HIS A 157 -16.38 -19.32 -3.57
N ARG A 158 -15.81 -18.57 -2.63
CA ARG A 158 -16.56 -17.89 -1.57
C ARG A 158 -17.44 -16.76 -2.11
N ALA A 159 -16.98 -16.04 -3.13
CA ALA A 159 -17.78 -15.03 -3.80
C ALA A 159 -18.97 -15.66 -4.53
N GLY A 160 -18.77 -16.80 -5.19
CA GLY A 160 -19.88 -17.57 -5.79
C GLY A 160 -20.94 -17.96 -4.77
N VAL A 161 -20.52 -18.56 -3.65
CA VAL A 161 -21.42 -18.94 -2.55
C VAL A 161 -22.16 -17.73 -1.96
N TYR A 162 -21.45 -16.62 -1.74
CA TYR A 162 -22.04 -15.39 -1.22
C TYR A 162 -23.06 -14.77 -2.19
N LEU A 163 -22.77 -14.75 -3.49
CA LEU A 163 -23.65 -14.17 -4.49
C LEU A 163 -24.90 -15.01 -4.75
N ASP A 164 -24.78 -16.34 -4.69
CA ASP A 164 -25.86 -17.32 -4.90
C ASP A 164 -26.77 -17.44 -3.67
N ARG A 165 -26.20 -17.61 -2.47
CA ARG A 165 -26.94 -17.97 -1.26
C ARG A 165 -26.97 -16.90 -0.17
N GLY A 166 -26.18 -15.84 -0.32
CA GLY A 166 -25.99 -14.84 0.74
C GLY A 166 -25.18 -15.36 1.94
N GLU A 167 -24.62 -16.56 1.86
CA GLU A 167 -23.86 -17.17 2.95
C GLU A 167 -22.50 -16.48 3.10
N LEU A 168 -22.33 -15.75 4.22
CA LEU A 168 -21.09 -15.03 4.54
C LEU A 168 -20.30 -15.75 5.62
N LYS A 169 -19.09 -16.19 5.26
CA LYS A 169 -18.05 -16.57 6.23
C LYS A 169 -17.02 -15.47 6.32
N ARG A 170 -17.22 -14.53 7.25
CA ARG A 170 -16.34 -13.36 7.43
C ARG A 170 -14.98 -13.77 8.02
N PRO A 171 -13.84 -13.27 7.49
CA PRO A 171 -12.53 -13.59 8.03
C PRO A 171 -12.30 -12.89 9.37
N LYS A 172 -11.44 -13.48 10.22
CA LYS A 172 -10.98 -12.82 11.45
C LYS A 172 -9.92 -11.78 11.08
N ILE A 173 -10.33 -10.53 10.87
CA ILE A 173 -9.44 -9.41 10.55
C ILE A 173 -8.57 -9.06 11.78
N PRO A 174 -7.23 -9.07 11.66
CA PRO A 174 -6.35 -8.64 12.73
C PRO A 174 -6.58 -7.16 13.06
N GLY A 175 -6.78 -6.86 14.35
CA GLY A 175 -6.97 -5.52 14.86
C GLY A 175 -7.48 -5.54 16.30
N ASN A 176 -6.99 -4.65 17.14
CA ASN A 176 -7.31 -4.59 18.56
C ASN A 176 -8.28 -3.41 18.80
N TRP A 177 -9.22 -3.54 19.73
CA TRP A 177 -10.07 -2.40 20.12
C TRP A 177 -9.24 -1.20 20.64
N ILE A 178 -8.10 -1.47 21.28
CA ILE A 178 -7.12 -0.45 21.69
C ILE A 178 -6.56 0.28 20.46
N SER A 179 -6.17 -0.45 19.41
CA SER A 179 -5.75 0.18 18.15
C SER A 179 -6.89 0.97 17.50
N ARG A 180 -8.17 0.57 17.69
CA ARG A 180 -9.35 1.34 17.24
C ARG A 180 -9.51 2.66 18.02
N THR A 181 -9.33 2.66 19.34
CA THR A 181 -9.44 3.84 20.20
C THR A 181 -8.25 4.78 20.02
N VAL A 182 -7.03 4.25 20.00
CA VAL A 182 -5.80 5.01 19.79
C VAL A 182 -5.75 5.57 18.37
N ALA A 183 -6.09 4.79 17.34
CA ALA A 183 -6.22 5.32 15.98
C ALA A 183 -7.32 6.38 15.86
N GLY A 184 -8.38 6.31 16.69
CA GLY A 184 -9.43 7.32 16.83
C GLY A 184 -8.92 8.63 17.45
N LEU A 185 -8.10 8.56 18.50
CA LEU A 185 -7.43 9.73 19.10
C LEU A 185 -6.47 10.42 18.13
N PHE A 186 -5.87 9.66 17.20
CA PHE A 186 -5.04 10.19 16.10
C PHE A 186 -5.80 10.35 14.76
N SER A 187 -7.14 10.23 14.75
CA SER A 187 -7.97 10.30 13.53
C SER A 187 -8.36 11.72 13.11
N GLU A 188 -8.16 12.71 13.98
CA GLU A 188 -8.36 14.13 13.70
C GLU A 188 -7.44 14.61 12.55
N ARG A 189 -8.08 14.93 11.42
CA ARG A 189 -7.48 15.25 10.11
C ARG A 189 -6.39 16.33 10.16
N LYS A 190 -6.52 17.31 11.07
CA LYS A 190 -5.59 18.45 11.23
C LYS A 190 -4.30 18.09 11.98
N ILE A 191 -4.38 17.16 12.94
CA ILE A 191 -3.26 16.74 13.78
C ILE A 191 -2.36 15.75 13.01
N ARG A 192 -2.97 14.89 12.17
CA ARG A 192 -2.31 13.79 11.44
C ARG A 192 -1.44 14.24 10.24
N LEU A 193 -1.81 15.32 9.56
CA LEU A 193 -1.01 15.92 8.47
C LEU A 193 0.14 16.77 9.02
N ARG A 194 -0.11 17.61 10.04
CA ARG A 194 0.94 18.41 10.69
C ARG A 194 1.98 17.55 11.40
N MET A 195 1.60 16.54 12.19
CA MET A 195 2.59 15.69 12.88
C MET A 195 3.45 14.86 11.91
N ARG A 196 2.89 14.38 10.78
CA ARG A 196 3.67 13.64 9.76
C ARG A 196 4.70 14.52 9.06
N GLN A 197 4.37 15.78 8.78
CA GLN A 197 5.30 16.74 8.16
C GLN A 197 6.45 17.15 9.10
N HIS A 198 6.28 17.00 10.42
CA HIS A 198 7.34 17.29 11.40
C HIS A 198 8.15 16.07 11.84
N LEU A 199 7.59 14.86 11.82
CA LEU A 199 8.29 13.63 12.23
C LEU A 199 9.05 12.93 11.10
N LEU A 200 8.65 13.16 9.84
CA LEU A 200 9.30 12.58 8.68
C LEU A 200 10.18 13.64 8.00
N PRO A 201 11.36 13.27 7.48
CA PRO A 201 12.30 14.24 6.95
C PRO A 201 11.75 14.98 5.72
N ALA A 202 11.98 16.29 5.68
CA ALA A 202 11.76 17.07 4.47
C ALA A 202 12.67 16.57 3.33
N LYS A 203 12.16 16.64 2.10
CA LYS A 203 12.89 16.27 0.88
C LYS A 203 13.65 17.50 0.40
N LYS A 204 14.95 17.58 0.68
CA LYS A 204 15.80 18.71 0.30
C LYS A 204 16.47 18.42 -1.05
N ILE A 205 16.22 19.27 -2.04
CA ILE A 205 16.84 19.13 -3.37
C ILE A 205 18.21 19.83 -3.37
N ARG A 206 19.26 19.07 -3.68
CA ARG A 206 20.62 19.56 -3.88
C ARG A 206 20.81 19.92 -5.35
N GLN A 207 20.65 21.21 -5.64
CA GLN A 207 20.74 21.74 -7.00
C GLN A 207 22.06 21.40 -7.69
N ASN A 208 23.18 21.43 -6.94
CA ASN A 208 24.51 21.06 -7.43
C ASN A 208 24.69 19.57 -7.77
N LYS A 209 23.82 18.69 -7.27
CA LYS A 209 23.82 17.25 -7.60
C LYS A 209 22.75 16.90 -8.64
N CYS A 210 21.70 17.71 -8.76
CA CYS A 210 20.56 17.38 -9.60
C CYS A 210 20.93 17.48 -11.09
N THR A 211 20.76 16.38 -11.83
CA THR A 211 21.01 16.30 -13.28
C THR A 211 19.77 16.63 -14.12
N LEU A 212 18.66 17.04 -13.50
CA LEU A 212 17.37 17.31 -14.15
C LEU A 212 16.81 16.13 -14.96
N CYS A 213 17.18 14.89 -14.62
CA CYS A 213 16.78 13.70 -15.38
C CYS A 213 15.29 13.32 -15.34
N GLY A 214 14.45 14.02 -14.57
CA GLY A 214 13.00 13.79 -14.55
C GLY A 214 12.52 12.53 -13.81
N LEU A 215 13.36 11.55 -13.48
CA LEU A 215 12.92 10.28 -12.86
C LEU A 215 12.04 10.46 -11.60
N CYS A 216 12.33 11.44 -10.74
CA CYS A 216 11.50 11.71 -9.58
C CYS A 216 10.07 12.15 -9.93
N LEU A 217 9.90 12.90 -11.03
CA LEU A 217 8.64 13.35 -11.59
C LEU A 217 7.81 12.15 -12.07
N GLU A 218 8.42 11.35 -12.95
CA GLU A 218 7.81 10.18 -13.59
C GLU A 218 7.41 9.10 -12.59
N SER A 219 8.25 8.87 -11.58
CA SER A 219 8.02 7.83 -10.57
C SER A 219 7.04 8.26 -9.46
N CYS A 220 6.56 9.51 -9.44
CA CYS A 220 5.71 9.98 -8.36
C CYS A 220 4.27 9.48 -8.53
N PRO A 221 3.77 8.60 -7.65
CA PRO A 221 2.43 8.00 -7.79
C PRO A 221 1.28 9.01 -7.58
N GLN A 222 1.60 10.27 -7.29
CA GLN A 222 0.62 11.34 -7.11
C GLN A 222 0.74 12.43 -8.19
N GLY A 223 1.77 12.39 -9.04
CA GLY A 223 2.00 13.45 -10.03
C GLY A 223 2.24 14.85 -9.44
N ILE A 224 2.71 14.94 -8.19
CA ILE A 224 2.81 16.19 -7.42
C ILE A 224 4.19 16.88 -7.49
N ILE A 225 5.05 16.42 -8.38
CA ILE A 225 6.37 17.01 -8.57
C ILE A 225 6.29 17.82 -9.87
N SER A 226 6.85 19.02 -9.86
CA SER A 226 7.01 19.87 -11.04
C SER A 226 8.47 20.33 -11.15
N LEU A 227 8.86 20.96 -12.26
CA LEU A 227 10.21 21.50 -12.47
C LEU A 227 10.18 23.03 -12.53
N ASN A 228 10.93 23.70 -11.64
CA ASN A 228 11.15 25.15 -11.71
C ASN A 228 12.40 25.62 -10.90
N PRO A 229 13.56 25.83 -11.54
CA PRO A 229 14.09 25.00 -12.62
C PRO A 229 14.41 23.57 -12.15
N TYR A 230 14.53 23.36 -10.84
CA TYR A 230 14.73 22.07 -10.18
C TYR A 230 13.41 21.47 -9.70
N PRO A 231 13.38 20.17 -9.31
CA PRO A 231 12.19 19.55 -8.76
C PRO A 231 11.57 20.33 -7.59
N VAL A 232 10.28 20.65 -7.71
CA VAL A 232 9.45 21.24 -6.66
C VAL A 232 8.38 20.22 -6.30
N ILE A 233 8.29 19.85 -5.02
CA ILE A 233 7.37 18.82 -4.53
C ILE A 233 6.27 19.50 -3.71
N ASP A 234 5.01 19.32 -4.12
CA ASP A 234 3.87 19.75 -3.32
C ASP A 234 3.74 18.89 -2.06
N GLN A 235 4.16 19.42 -0.93
CA GLN A 235 4.15 18.71 0.36
C GLN A 235 2.73 18.49 0.90
N SER A 236 1.73 19.23 0.43
CA SER A 236 0.35 19.08 0.89
C SER A 236 -0.29 17.80 0.36
N ASN A 237 0.05 17.42 -0.87
CA ASN A 237 -0.44 16.21 -1.54
C ASN A 237 0.57 15.03 -1.49
N CYS A 238 1.69 15.19 -0.77
CA CYS A 238 2.71 14.15 -0.68
C CYS A 238 2.30 13.02 0.26
N ILE A 239 2.24 11.79 -0.28
CA ILE A 239 1.94 10.58 0.52
C ILE A 239 3.12 10.10 1.38
N ALA A 240 4.23 10.84 1.40
CA ALA A 240 5.45 10.54 2.15
C ALA A 240 5.99 9.12 1.89
N CYS A 241 6.02 8.67 0.64
CA CYS A 241 6.55 7.34 0.29
C CYS A 241 8.07 7.32 0.04
N TYR A 242 8.68 8.50 -0.17
CA TYR A 242 10.11 8.69 -0.41
C TYR A 242 10.70 7.93 -1.60
N HIS A 243 9.87 7.48 -2.54
CA HIS A 243 10.35 6.85 -3.77
C HIS A 243 11.26 7.76 -4.58
N CYS A 244 10.95 9.06 -4.64
CA CYS A 244 11.77 10.08 -5.30
C CYS A 244 13.20 10.12 -4.76
N GLN A 245 13.40 9.94 -3.44
CA GLN A 245 14.73 9.83 -2.84
C GLN A 245 15.43 8.56 -3.32
N ARG A 246 14.73 7.43 -3.27
CA ARG A 246 15.28 6.11 -3.62
C ARG A 246 15.71 6.01 -5.09
N ILE A 247 14.93 6.61 -6.00
CA ILE A 247 15.14 6.48 -7.44
C ILE A 247 16.12 7.51 -8.00
N CYS A 248 16.53 8.52 -7.23
CA CYS A 248 17.41 9.58 -7.72
C CYS A 248 18.85 9.04 -7.88
N PRO A 249 19.36 8.87 -9.11
CA PRO A 249 20.69 8.28 -9.32
C PRO A 249 21.81 9.19 -8.84
N ALA A 250 21.60 10.51 -8.89
CA ALA A 250 22.57 11.50 -8.45
C ALA A 250 22.54 11.75 -6.93
N GLY A 251 21.64 11.09 -6.19
CA GLY A 251 21.46 11.35 -4.76
C GLY A 251 21.09 12.80 -4.43
N ALA A 252 20.43 13.49 -5.36
CA ALA A 252 20.11 14.91 -5.25
C ALA A 252 18.93 15.21 -4.31
N ILE A 253 18.14 14.20 -3.93
CA ILE A 253 17.02 14.34 -2.99
C ILE A 253 17.44 13.82 -1.63
N GLU A 254 17.86 14.71 -0.74
CA GLU A 254 18.35 14.36 0.60
C GLU A 254 17.21 14.42 1.63
N CYS A 255 17.15 13.39 2.47
CA CYS A 255 16.21 13.30 3.59
C CYS A 255 16.99 12.89 4.84
N ASP A 256 16.84 13.64 5.91
CA ASP A 256 17.55 13.40 7.17
C ASP A 256 16.84 12.36 8.05
N TRP A 257 17.26 11.10 7.92
CA TRP A 257 16.66 9.98 8.63
C TRP A 257 17.19 9.79 10.06
N ARG A 258 18.10 10.64 10.56
CA ARG A 258 18.78 10.43 11.85
C ARG A 258 17.81 10.26 13.02
N ILE A 259 16.84 11.17 13.16
CA ILE A 259 15.85 11.11 14.24
C ILE A 259 15.00 9.83 14.12
N PHE A 260 14.57 9.48 12.92
CA PHE A 260 13.76 8.28 12.68
C PHE A 260 14.54 6.98 12.99
N LYS A 261 15.79 6.89 12.54
CA LYS A 261 16.68 5.74 12.84
C LYS A 261 16.95 5.61 14.33
N LEU A 262 17.09 6.73 15.06
CA LEU A 262 17.23 6.72 16.51
C LEU A 262 15.96 6.20 17.21
N MET A 263 14.79 6.75 16.88
CA MET A 263 13.51 6.34 17.48
C MET A 263 13.16 4.88 17.23
N THR A 264 13.53 4.35 16.05
CA THR A 264 13.25 2.95 15.68
C THR A 264 14.31 1.96 16.18
N GLY A 265 15.31 2.44 16.92
CA GLY A 265 16.42 1.62 17.42
C GLY A 265 17.34 1.10 16.32
N GLU A 266 17.23 1.63 15.09
CA GLU A 266 17.98 1.14 13.93
C GLU A 266 19.50 1.30 14.11
N TYR A 267 19.94 2.33 14.83
CA TYR A 267 21.36 2.52 15.16
C TYR A 267 21.91 1.51 16.17
N PHE A 268 21.05 0.88 16.96
CA PHE A 268 21.45 -0.01 18.05
C PHE A 268 21.32 -1.49 17.70
N ARG A 269 21.01 -1.84 16.44
CA ARG A 269 20.88 -3.24 16.03
C ARG A 269 22.26 -3.93 16.03
N PRO A 270 22.41 -5.09 16.71
CA PRO A 270 23.66 -5.84 16.71
C PRO A 270 24.01 -6.29 15.27
N GLY A 271 25.22 -5.96 14.82
CA GLY A 271 25.70 -6.23 13.45
C GLY A 271 26.33 -5.05 12.71
N LYS A 272 26.23 -3.81 13.22
CA LYS A 272 26.89 -2.62 12.64
C LYS A 272 28.13 -2.21 13.46
N LYS A 273 29.27 -2.88 13.25
CA LYS A 273 30.57 -2.18 13.34
C LYS A 273 30.87 -1.68 11.92
N GLY A 274 30.86 -0.37 11.71
CA GLY A 274 31.35 0.24 10.46
C GLY A 274 30.35 1.15 9.76
N THR A 275 30.26 2.38 10.24
CA THR A 275 30.55 3.61 9.47
C THR A 275 30.34 4.76 10.44
N SER A 276 31.46 5.27 10.95
CA SER A 276 31.51 6.51 11.69
C SER A 276 30.87 7.62 10.85
N LEU A 277 30.23 8.54 11.56
CA LEU A 277 29.91 9.86 11.07
C LEU A 277 31.23 10.61 10.91
N ASP A 278 31.79 10.61 9.69
CA ASP A 278 32.76 11.59 9.21
C ASP A 278 32.33 12.05 7.82
#